data_AF-A0A2B7ZB68-F1
#
_entry.id   AF-A0A2B7ZB68-F1
#
_cell.length_a   1.000
_cell.length_b   1.000
_cell.length_c   1.000
_cell.angle_alpha   90.00
_cell.angle_beta   90.00
_cell.angle_gamma   90.00
#
_symmetry.space_group_name_H-M   'P 1'
#
loop_
_entity.id
_entity.type
_entity.pdbx_description
1 polymer ?
#
loop_
_entity_poly.entity_id
_entity_poly.type
_entity_poly.pdbx_seq_one_letter_code
_entity_poly.pdbx_strand_id
1 'polypeptide(L)'
;MQHQDDSPGGYGGNLPKDRGWWTSVRKKELHRTTAFGDKLGQAIERDMDKFSAEQALDAHDAYYKSEKKYFIDVVAKQIIERHLVSSLAEVFSPRVLARYSDKEIHLLASEPSEIVRIREHLDGRLKMLEDGQNAFDMAMS
;
A
#
# COMPACT_ATOMS: atom_id res chain seq x y z
N MET A 1 32.21 -74.15 58.97
CA MET A 1 31.09 -74.57 59.81
C MET A 1 29.83 -74.38 58.98
N GLN A 2 29.46 -75.37 58.16
CA GLN A 2 28.57 -76.50 58.48
C GLN A 2 27.14 -76.06 58.82
N HIS A 3 26.24 -76.45 57.91
CA HIS A 3 24.86 -76.92 58.08
C HIS A 3 23.92 -76.17 59.05
N GLN A 4 22.74 -75.78 58.58
CA GLN A 4 21.61 -76.71 58.52
C GLN A 4 20.48 -76.16 57.64
N ASP A 5 20.04 -76.99 56.70
CA ASP A 5 18.67 -77.01 56.20
C ASP A 5 17.72 -77.34 57.34
N ASP A 6 16.55 -76.70 57.37
CA ASP A 6 15.30 -77.30 57.85
C ASP A 6 14.11 -76.55 57.23
N SER A 7 13.53 -77.13 56.17
CA SER A 7 12.14 -76.85 55.75
C SER A 7 11.21 -77.74 56.59
N PRO A 8 9.99 -77.30 56.95
CA PRO A 8 8.86 -77.63 56.07
C PRO A 8 7.67 -76.64 56.13
N GLY A 9 6.81 -76.68 55.12
CA GLY A 9 5.41 -76.23 55.28
C GLY A 9 4.85 -75.46 54.11
N GLY A 10 4.29 -76.18 53.14
CA GLY A 10 3.46 -75.59 52.09
C GLY A 10 2.12 -75.10 52.64
N TYR A 11 1.67 -73.95 52.14
CA TYR A 11 0.28 -73.53 52.22
C TYR A 11 -0.18 -73.03 50.85
N GLY A 12 -0.87 -73.90 50.13
CA GLY A 12 -1.69 -73.52 48.99
C GLY A 12 -2.98 -72.88 49.47
N GLY A 13 -3.20 -71.61 49.09
CA GLY A 13 -4.46 -70.89 49.30
C GLY A 13 -5.03 -70.46 47.95
N ASN A 14 -6.22 -70.97 47.62
CA ASN A 14 -6.92 -70.73 46.36
C ASN A 14 -7.36 -69.25 46.19
N LEU A 15 -7.03 -68.66 45.03
CA LEU A 15 -7.53 -67.35 44.57
C LEU A 15 -8.94 -67.49 43.96
N PRO A 16 -9.90 -66.58 44.26
CA PRO A 16 -11.23 -66.63 43.66
C PRO A 16 -11.22 -66.16 42.20
N LYS A 17 -11.97 -66.88 41.34
CA LYS A 17 -12.09 -66.64 39.90
C LYS A 17 -13.44 -65.98 39.56
N ASP A 18 -13.54 -64.66 39.61
CA ASP A 18 -14.71 -63.94 39.09
C ASP A 18 -14.37 -62.55 38.49
N ARG A 19 -13.35 -62.48 37.62
CA ARG A 19 -13.00 -61.25 36.89
C ARG A 19 -13.81 -61.09 35.59
N GLY A 20 -15.14 -60.92 35.68
CA GLY A 20 -16.03 -61.01 34.51
C GLY A 20 -16.95 -59.82 34.18
N TRP A 21 -17.26 -58.90 35.11
CA TRP A 21 -18.37 -57.95 34.88
C TRP A 21 -17.96 -56.51 34.50
N TRP A 22 -16.74 -56.07 34.85
CA TRP A 22 -16.27 -54.71 34.58
C TRP A 22 -15.80 -54.47 33.13
N THR A 23 -15.62 -55.51 32.32
CA THR A 23 -15.15 -55.40 30.93
C THR A 23 -16.28 -55.06 29.95
N SER A 24 -17.53 -55.37 30.30
CA SER A 24 -18.70 -55.07 29.46
C SER A 24 -19.19 -53.63 29.60
N VAL A 25 -18.95 -52.97 30.74
CA VAL A 25 -19.41 -51.58 30.99
C VAL A 25 -18.57 -50.55 30.22
N ARG A 26 -17.31 -50.87 29.87
CA ARG A 26 -16.43 -49.96 29.11
C ARG A 26 -16.55 -50.03 27.59
N LYS A 27 -17.25 -51.02 27.03
CA LYS A 27 -17.28 -51.22 25.58
C LYS A 27 -18.41 -50.48 24.85
N LYS A 28 -19.47 -50.06 25.57
CA LYS A 28 -20.62 -49.37 24.95
C LYS A 28 -20.46 -47.85 24.80
N GLU A 29 -19.51 -47.23 25.50
CA GLU A 29 -19.33 -45.76 25.47
C GLU A 29 -18.30 -45.28 24.44
N LEU A 30 -17.68 -46.17 23.67
CA LEU A 30 -16.58 -45.84 22.73
C LEU A 30 -16.99 -45.86 21.25
N HIS A 31 -18.29 -45.70 20.94
CA HIS A 31 -18.78 -45.71 19.56
C HIS A 31 -19.12 -44.31 19.00
N ARG A 32 -18.91 -43.23 19.78
CA ARG A 32 -19.33 -41.87 19.39
C ARG A 32 -18.18 -40.94 18.96
N THR A 33 -16.93 -41.32 19.18
CA THR A 33 -15.74 -40.48 18.92
C THR A 33 -15.16 -40.67 17.52
N THR A 34 -15.23 -41.88 16.95
CA THR A 34 -14.70 -42.16 15.60
C THR A 34 -15.53 -41.49 14.51
N ALA A 35 -16.87 -41.55 14.62
CA ALA A 35 -17.77 -40.92 13.66
C ALA A 35 -17.63 -39.39 13.60
N PHE A 36 -17.21 -38.74 14.71
CA PHE A 36 -16.88 -37.32 14.70
C PHE A 36 -15.54 -37.06 14.02
N GLY A 37 -14.51 -37.88 14.29
CA GLY A 37 -13.21 -37.80 13.62
C GLY A 37 -13.31 -38.01 12.11
N ASP A 38 -14.12 -38.96 11.64
CA ASP A 38 -14.29 -39.26 10.22
C ASP A 38 -15.06 -38.15 9.49
N LYS A 39 -16.12 -37.61 10.12
CA LYS A 39 -16.87 -36.46 9.58
C LYS A 39 -16.05 -35.18 9.62
N LEU A 40 -15.21 -35.01 10.63
CA LEU A 40 -14.28 -33.89 10.72
C LEU A 40 -13.18 -34.03 9.67
N GLY A 41 -12.65 -35.23 9.42
CA GLY A 41 -11.74 -35.52 8.33
C GLY A 41 -12.31 -35.17 6.96
N GLN A 42 -13.55 -35.59 6.66
CA GLN A 42 -14.25 -35.22 5.42
C GLN A 42 -14.58 -33.73 5.31
N ALA A 43 -14.87 -33.04 6.43
CA ALA A 43 -15.11 -31.60 6.43
C ALA A 43 -13.81 -30.78 6.38
N ILE A 44 -12.67 -31.38 6.76
CA ILE A 44 -11.32 -30.79 6.73
C ILE A 44 -10.60 -31.09 5.41
N GLU A 45 -10.98 -32.14 4.69
CA GLU A 45 -10.65 -32.34 3.27
C GLU A 45 -11.44 -31.34 2.39
N ARG A 46 -11.53 -30.08 2.85
CA ARG A 46 -11.74 -28.93 1.96
C ARG A 46 -10.55 -28.94 1.03
N ASP A 47 -10.84 -28.84 -0.26
CA ASP A 47 -9.89 -28.67 -1.34
C ASP A 47 -8.76 -27.71 -0.92
N MET A 48 -7.66 -28.30 -0.45
CA MET A 48 -6.53 -27.58 0.12
C MET A 48 -5.80 -26.80 -0.97
N ASP A 49 -5.89 -27.26 -2.22
CA ASP A 49 -5.36 -26.57 -3.38
C ASP A 49 -6.17 -25.30 -3.65
N LYS A 50 -7.51 -25.39 -3.60
CA LYS A 50 -8.38 -24.21 -3.71
C LYS A 50 -8.12 -23.20 -2.59
N PHE A 51 -8.04 -23.65 -1.34
CA PHE A 51 -7.76 -22.74 -0.22
C PHE A 51 -6.38 -22.09 -0.32
N SER A 52 -5.36 -22.86 -0.74
CA SER A 52 -4.01 -22.33 -0.95
C SER A 52 -3.98 -21.34 -2.11
N ALA A 53 -4.72 -21.59 -3.19
CA ALA A 53 -4.86 -20.69 -4.31
C ALA A 53 -5.57 -19.38 -3.92
N GLU A 54 -6.64 -19.46 -3.13
CA GLU A 54 -7.34 -18.28 -2.60
C GLU A 54 -6.41 -17.44 -1.70
N GLN A 55 -5.65 -18.06 -0.79
CA GLN A 55 -4.67 -17.31 0.02
C GLN A 55 -3.55 -16.69 -0.82
N ALA A 56 -3.04 -17.41 -1.82
CA ALA A 56 -2.01 -16.88 -2.70
C ALA A 56 -2.53 -15.66 -3.48
N LEU A 57 -3.78 -15.72 -3.95
CA LEU A 57 -4.44 -14.61 -4.63
C LEU A 57 -4.58 -13.40 -3.71
N ASP A 58 -5.10 -13.58 -2.49
CA ASP A 58 -5.25 -12.49 -1.52
C ASP A 58 -3.91 -11.82 -1.17
N ALA A 59 -2.85 -12.63 -1.00
CA ALA A 59 -1.50 -12.12 -0.76
C ALA A 59 -0.96 -11.33 -1.96
N HIS A 60 -1.16 -11.83 -3.19
CA HIS A 60 -0.77 -11.15 -4.40
C HIS A 60 -1.52 -9.84 -4.61
N ASP A 61 -2.83 -9.80 -4.33
CA ASP A 61 -3.63 -8.58 -4.45
C ASP A 61 -3.19 -7.51 -3.46
N ALA A 62 -2.91 -7.91 -2.21
CA ALA A 62 -2.36 -7.00 -1.20
C ALA A 62 -1.01 -6.42 -1.61
N TYR A 63 -0.10 -7.27 -2.11
CA TYR A 63 1.21 -6.86 -2.61
C TYR A 63 1.10 -5.93 -3.83
N TYR A 64 0.30 -6.33 -4.81
CA TYR A 64 0.15 -5.57 -6.05
C TYR A 64 -0.45 -4.18 -5.79
N LYS A 65 -1.37 -4.05 -4.83
CA LYS A 65 -1.96 -2.75 -4.47
C LYS A 65 -0.90 -1.75 -3.99
N SER A 66 0.05 -2.16 -3.14
CA SER A 66 1.12 -1.28 -2.69
C SER A 66 2.15 -1.02 -3.78
N GLU A 67 2.57 -2.06 -4.50
CA GLU A 67 3.60 -1.93 -5.53
C GLU A 67 3.15 -1.10 -6.73
N LYS A 68 1.88 -1.21 -7.13
CA LYS A 68 1.32 -0.38 -8.20
C LYS A 68 1.42 1.10 -7.84
N LYS A 69 1.08 1.47 -6.60
CA LYS A 69 1.19 2.86 -6.14
C LYS A 69 2.65 3.30 -6.11
N TYR A 70 3.53 2.47 -5.56
CA TYR A 70 4.96 2.75 -5.52
C TYR A 70 5.54 2.98 -6.93
N PHE A 71 5.21 2.11 -7.89
CA PHE A 71 5.64 2.26 -9.27
C PHE A 71 5.20 3.60 -9.87
N ILE A 72 3.93 3.98 -9.70
CA ILE A 72 3.41 5.26 -10.18
C ILE A 72 4.16 6.42 -9.54
N ASP A 73 4.36 6.38 -8.22
CA ASP A 73 5.07 7.44 -7.48
C ASP A 73 6.53 7.57 -7.94
N VAL A 74 7.22 6.44 -8.16
CA VAL A 74 8.60 6.44 -8.64
C VAL A 74 8.69 6.96 -10.07
N VAL A 75 7.83 6.53 -10.98
CA VAL A 75 7.82 7.03 -12.36
C VAL A 75 7.52 8.53 -12.39
N ALA A 76 6.51 8.99 -11.63
CA ALA A 76 6.16 10.39 -11.56
C ALA A 76 7.35 11.23 -11.04
N LYS A 77 7.94 10.87 -9.90
CA LYS A 77 9.01 11.67 -9.29
C LYS A 77 10.35 11.53 -10.01
N GLN A 78 10.77 10.30 -10.27
CA GLN A 78 12.13 10.04 -10.76
C GLN A 78 12.25 10.22 -12.26
N ILE A 79 11.15 10.06 -13.01
CA ILE A 79 11.19 10.19 -14.47
C ILE A 79 10.55 11.51 -14.88
N ILE A 80 9.27 11.70 -14.60
CA ILE A 80 8.51 12.84 -15.14
C ILE A 80 8.99 14.15 -14.50
N GLU A 81 8.92 14.27 -13.18
CA GLU A 81 9.33 15.49 -12.48
C GLU A 81 10.81 15.79 -12.71
N ARG A 82 11.68 14.79 -12.55
CA ARG A 82 13.12 14.98 -12.70
C ARG A 82 13.55 15.28 -14.13
N HIS A 83 13.02 14.61 -15.15
CA HIS A 83 13.56 14.73 -16.51
C HIS A 83 12.72 15.59 -17.45
N LEU A 84 11.42 15.77 -17.20
CA LEU A 84 10.54 16.56 -18.05
C LEU A 84 10.21 17.92 -17.42
N VAL A 85 9.88 17.93 -16.13
CA VAL A 85 9.48 19.17 -15.44
C VAL A 85 10.69 20.00 -15.04
N SER A 86 11.72 19.39 -14.43
CA SER A 86 12.89 20.13 -13.96
C SER A 86 13.67 20.79 -15.10
N SER A 87 13.73 20.16 -16.28
CA SER A 87 14.36 20.73 -17.47
C SER A 87 13.69 22.01 -17.96
N LEU A 88 12.39 22.19 -17.68
CA LEU A 88 11.67 23.39 -18.07
C LEU A 88 12.10 24.61 -17.25
N ALA A 89 12.50 24.42 -15.98
CA ALA A 89 13.01 25.51 -15.15
C ALA A 89 14.28 26.14 -15.74
N GLU A 90 15.09 25.35 -16.45
CA GLU A 90 16.30 25.83 -17.10
C GLU A 90 16.03 26.68 -18.35
N VAL A 91 14.89 26.50 -19.02
CA VAL A 91 14.53 27.18 -20.29
C VAL A 91 14.42 28.70 -20.11
N PHE A 92 13.95 29.15 -18.95
CA PHE A 92 13.86 30.58 -18.62
C PHE A 92 14.89 31.00 -17.57
N SER A 93 15.95 30.21 -17.37
CA SER A 93 17.01 30.60 -16.44
C SER A 93 17.71 31.87 -16.94
N PRO A 94 18.15 32.78 -16.04
CA PRO A 94 18.91 33.97 -16.42
C PRO A 94 20.14 33.65 -17.27
N ARG A 95 20.75 32.47 -17.04
CA ARG A 95 21.90 31.98 -17.79
C ARG A 95 21.56 31.58 -19.23
N VAL A 96 20.35 31.08 -19.48
CA VAL A 96 19.87 30.77 -20.83
C VAL A 96 19.44 32.05 -21.53
N LEU A 97 18.70 32.93 -20.86
CA LEU A 97 18.30 34.24 -21.40
C LEU A 97 19.51 35.11 -21.78
N ALA A 98 20.59 35.09 -20.99
CA ALA A 98 21.82 35.82 -21.31
C ALA A 98 22.53 35.35 -22.60
N ARG A 99 22.14 34.19 -23.14
CA ARG A 99 22.69 33.65 -24.39
C ARG A 99 21.78 33.89 -25.59
N TYR A 100 20.61 34.49 -25.39
CA TYR A 100 19.71 34.82 -26.49
C TYR A 100 20.27 36.01 -27.27
N SER A 101 20.08 35.99 -28.58
CA SER A 101 20.35 37.14 -29.43
C SER A 101 19.32 38.24 -29.21
N ASP A 102 19.66 39.47 -29.57
CA ASP A 102 18.75 40.62 -29.50
C ASP A 102 17.43 40.36 -30.24
N LYS A 103 17.46 39.59 -31.34
CA LYS A 103 16.26 39.21 -32.09
C LYS A 103 15.34 38.27 -31.30
N GLU A 104 15.91 37.30 -30.60
CA GLU A 104 15.15 36.35 -29.77
C GLU A 104 14.58 37.04 -28.54
N ILE A 105 15.35 37.92 -27.90
CA ILE A 105 14.87 38.77 -26.81
C ILE A 105 13.75 39.69 -27.31
N HIS A 106 13.91 40.32 -28.47
CA HIS A 106 12.88 41.16 -29.05
C HIS A 106 11.60 40.37 -29.34
N LEU A 107 11.70 39.15 -29.87
CA LEU A 107 10.54 38.29 -30.10
C LEU A 107 9.85 37.91 -28.78
N LEU A 108 10.61 37.52 -27.75
CA LEU A 108 10.08 37.15 -26.44
C LEU A 108 9.39 38.32 -25.72
N ALA A 109 9.97 39.52 -25.84
CA ALA A 109 9.46 40.74 -25.23
C ALA A 109 8.43 41.47 -26.12
N SER A 110 8.22 41.01 -27.35
CA SER A 110 7.28 41.66 -28.27
C SER A 110 5.85 41.42 -27.80
N GLU A 111 5.10 42.51 -27.71
CA GLU A 111 3.67 42.43 -27.46
C GLU A 111 2.91 42.21 -28.78
N PRO A 112 1.79 41.48 -28.77
CA PRO A 112 0.89 41.42 -29.91
C PRO A 112 0.37 42.80 -30.28
N SER A 113 0.16 43.06 -31.58
CA SER A 113 -0.27 44.37 -32.08
C SER A 113 -1.58 44.88 -31.47
N GLU A 114 -2.47 43.97 -31.08
CA GLU A 114 -3.72 44.30 -30.40
C GLU A 114 -3.46 44.91 -29.01
N ILE A 115 -2.56 44.30 -28.23
CA ILE A 115 -2.17 44.79 -26.90
C ILE A 115 -1.50 46.16 -27.02
N VAL A 116 -0.65 46.33 -28.04
CA VAL A 116 0.00 47.62 -28.31
C VAL A 116 -1.04 48.73 -28.52
N ARG A 117 -2.04 48.48 -29.36
CA ARG A 117 -3.12 49.45 -29.65
C ARG A 117 -3.95 49.76 -28.41
N ILE A 118 -4.24 48.77 -27.58
CA ILE A 118 -4.99 48.97 -26.33
C ILE A 118 -4.18 49.85 -25.37
N ARG A 119 -2.89 49.56 -25.20
CA ARG A 119 -1.98 50.36 -24.37
C ARG A 119 -1.91 51.81 -24.87
N GLU A 120 -1.68 52.02 -26.17
CA GLU A 120 -1.68 53.38 -26.76
C GLU A 120 -3.00 54.13 -26.55
N HIS A 121 -4.14 53.44 -26.70
CA HIS A 121 -5.46 54.04 -26.46
C HIS A 121 -5.65 54.46 -25.00
N LEU A 122 -5.25 53.60 -24.05
CA LEU A 122 -5.38 53.88 -22.62
C LEU A 122 -4.41 54.98 -22.17
N ASP A 123 -3.17 54.97 -22.65
CA ASP A 123 -2.20 56.04 -22.37
C ASP A 123 -2.68 57.39 -22.88
N GLY A 124 -3.30 57.42 -24.07
CA GLY A 124 -3.93 58.64 -24.60
C GLY A 124 -5.06 59.15 -23.70
N ARG A 125 -5.89 58.25 -23.17
CA ARG A 125 -6.95 58.62 -22.23
C ARG A 125 -6.41 59.09 -20.88
N LEU A 126 -5.39 58.42 -20.36
CA LEU A 126 -4.73 58.79 -19.12
C LEU A 126 -4.18 60.22 -19.24
N LYS A 127 -3.43 60.50 -20.31
CA LYS A 127 -2.88 61.83 -20.56
C LYS A 127 -3.96 62.91 -20.62
N MET A 128 -5.08 62.66 -21.31
CA MET A 128 -6.18 63.63 -21.34
C MET A 128 -6.77 63.92 -19.96
N LEU A 129 -6.85 62.90 -19.10
CA LEU A 129 -7.34 63.06 -17.74
C LEU A 129 -6.35 63.81 -16.85
N GLU A 130 -5.05 63.52 -16.97
CA GLU A 130 -3.97 64.21 -16.26
C GLU A 130 -3.87 65.69 -16.68
N ASP A 131 -3.94 65.97 -17.98
CA ASP A 131 -3.95 67.34 -18.51
C ASP A 131 -5.16 68.12 -17.98
N GLY A 132 -6.34 67.48 -17.96
CA GLY A 132 -7.55 68.05 -17.40
C GLY A 132 -7.41 68.35 -15.90
N GLN A 133 -6.88 67.40 -15.13
CA GLN A 133 -6.66 67.57 -13.69
C GLN A 133 -5.68 68.71 -13.40
N ASN A 134 -4.53 68.74 -14.10
CA ASN A 134 -3.54 69.80 -13.94
C ASN A 134 -4.14 71.19 -14.26
N ALA A 135 -4.98 71.28 -15.29
CA ALA A 135 -5.69 72.52 -15.62
C ALA A 135 -6.64 72.97 -14.51
N PHE A 136 -7.38 72.04 -13.89
CA PHE A 136 -8.21 72.35 -12.72
C PHE A 136 -7.39 72.82 -11.53
N ASP A 137 -6.28 72.13 -11.23
CA ASP A 137 -5.41 72.48 -10.10
C ASP A 137 -4.79 73.87 -10.27
N MET A 138 -4.34 74.23 -11.48
CA MET A 138 -3.82 75.57 -11.80
C MET A 138 -4.88 76.68 -11.71
N ALA A 139 -6.14 76.38 -12.03
CA ALA A 139 -7.22 77.35 -11.95
C ALA A 139 -7.72 77.57 -10.51
N MET A 140 -7.43 76.63 -9.60
CA MET A 140 -7.83 76.67 -8.19
C MET A 140 -6.72 77.15 -7.24
N SER A 141 -5.50 77.40 -7.75
CA SER A 141 -4.38 78.02 -7.03
C SER A 141 -4.34 79.54 -7.25
#